data_AF-Q08R45-F1
#
_entry.id   AF-Q08R45-F1
#
_cell.length_a   1.000
_cell.length_b   1.000
_cell.length_c   1.000
_cell.angle_alpha   90.00
_cell.angle_beta   90.00
_cell.angle_gamma   90.00
#
_symmetry.space_group_name_H-M   'P 1'
#
loop_
_entity.id
_entity.type
_entity.pdbx_description
1 polymer ?
#
loop_
_entity_poly.entity_id
_entity_poly.type
_entity_poly.pdbx_seq_one_letter_code
_entity_poly.pdbx_strand_id
1 'polypeptide(L)'
;MPRLHDRGWWTVRGGVAFPYLVMDWVEGATLYEWNARHPLTSRRALRLLAQVARALEATHGAGGVHRDVKGDNIVVRREDAQAVLLDFGSAVYEGASVLTHHPPPPGTPRYQSPECVRFQWETLRQPTARYASQPEDDVYALGVTAYRLVMGRYPPAAMEMKETGEGVQPFYPPVEPPGKTMNVSPELSRLIMRMLSREPSKRGNAAEIAQALERAAKRAGRRADQPITRLVARKYLLRAWFGTWAQAREWLLGVALGLVLGTGMDGGKPSPHMEPTLEVAKEGGGAVGLADAAVEGSVSAEWLEPVQDGILLDIPKKPLLGQSRPPCDKPEIEINEGCWVRLLDASPPCGERRYEWKGKCYKPMINPPRPSTSISP
;
A
#
# COMPACT_ATOMS: atom_id res chain seq x y z
N MET A 1 16.23 -12.73 12.91
CA MET A 1 14.92 -12.70 13.58
C MET A 1 15.16 -12.44 15.05
N PRO A 2 14.28 -11.72 15.77
CA PRO A 2 14.38 -11.57 17.22
C PRO A 2 14.31 -12.94 17.90
N ARG A 3 15.12 -13.16 18.95
CA ARG A 3 14.96 -14.33 19.82
C ARG A 3 13.81 -14.07 20.79
N LEU A 4 13.01 -15.10 21.05
CA LEU A 4 12.05 -15.11 22.15
C LEU A 4 12.81 -15.40 23.46
N HIS A 5 12.59 -14.55 24.47
CA HIS A 5 13.18 -14.67 25.80
C HIS A 5 12.20 -15.24 26.82
N ASP A 6 10.93 -14.81 26.76
CA ASP A 6 9.88 -15.26 27.66
C ASP A 6 8.47 -15.15 27.01
N ARG A 7 7.49 -15.85 27.59
CA ARG A 7 6.08 -15.79 27.19
C ARG A 7 5.19 -16.15 28.38
N GLY A 8 4.03 -15.51 28.48
CA GLY A 8 3.09 -15.82 29.56
C GLY A 8 1.76 -15.11 29.44
N TRP A 9 1.08 -14.98 30.58
CA TRP A 9 -0.19 -14.30 30.72
C TRP A 9 -0.06 -13.17 31.73
N TRP A 10 -0.54 -11.98 31.37
CA TRP A 10 -0.65 -10.82 32.24
C TRP A 10 -2.11 -10.59 32.59
N THR A 11 -2.46 -10.72 33.86
CA THR A 11 -3.82 -10.53 34.36
C THR A 11 -4.00 -9.12 34.89
N VAL A 12 -4.91 -8.35 34.30
CA VAL A 12 -5.26 -7.01 34.79
C VAL A 12 -6.15 -7.08 36.03
N ARG A 13 -6.20 -6.00 36.82
CA ARG A 13 -7.21 -5.84 37.88
C ARG A 13 -8.60 -5.91 37.24
N GLY A 14 -9.36 -6.94 37.59
CA GLY A 14 -10.60 -7.34 36.89
C GLY A 14 -10.59 -8.79 36.37
N GLY A 15 -9.45 -9.49 36.40
CA GLY A 15 -9.36 -10.92 36.11
C GLY A 15 -9.20 -11.30 34.64
N VAL A 16 -9.26 -10.33 33.71
CA VAL A 16 -8.99 -10.56 32.29
C VAL A 16 -7.48 -10.82 32.10
N ALA A 17 -7.13 -11.91 31.43
CA ALA A 17 -5.76 -12.28 31.11
C ALA A 17 -5.42 -11.99 29.65
N PHE A 18 -4.29 -11.33 29.41
CA PHE A 18 -3.74 -11.04 28.09
C PHE A 18 -2.44 -11.84 27.87
N PRO A 19 -2.25 -12.50 26.73
CA PRO A 19 -0.98 -13.15 26.42
C PRO A 19 0.11 -12.09 26.19
N TYR A 20 1.34 -12.36 26.65
CA TYR A 20 2.52 -11.54 26.35
C TYR A 20 3.68 -12.38 25.79
N LEU A 21 4.55 -11.71 25.03
CA LEU A 21 5.79 -12.26 24.49
C LEU A 21 6.91 -11.25 24.77
N VAL A 22 8.05 -11.73 25.27
CA VAL A 22 9.27 -10.94 25.47
C VAL A 22 10.31 -11.42 24.46
N MET A 23 10.86 -10.51 23.66
CA MET A 23 11.80 -10.84 22.57
C MET A 23 12.89 -9.78 22.43
N ASP A 24 13.94 -10.06 21.65
CA ASP A 24 15.01 -9.09 21.36
C ASP A 24 14.41 -7.77 20.83
N TRP A 25 14.74 -6.65 21.48
CA TRP A 25 14.42 -5.31 20.97
C TRP A 25 15.34 -4.96 19.80
N VAL A 26 14.75 -4.60 18.65
CA VAL A 26 15.49 -4.23 17.44
C VAL A 26 15.39 -2.73 17.24
N GLU A 27 16.39 -1.97 17.70
CA GLU A 27 16.43 -0.53 17.47
C GLU A 27 16.66 -0.23 15.97
N GLY A 28 15.72 0.50 15.34
CA GLY A 28 15.78 0.81 13.92
C GLY A 28 14.53 1.56 13.45
N ALA A 29 14.28 1.49 12.15
CA ALA A 29 13.03 1.95 11.55
C ALA A 29 12.47 0.85 10.63
N THR A 30 11.16 0.81 10.39
CA THR A 30 10.59 -0.15 9.42
C THR A 30 11.18 0.11 8.02
N LEU A 31 11.16 -0.89 7.14
CA LEU A 31 11.81 -0.84 5.83
C LEU A 31 11.30 0.32 4.97
N TYR A 32 10.01 0.67 5.10
CA TYR A 32 9.41 1.79 4.38
C TYR A 32 9.78 3.15 4.99
N GLU A 33 9.82 3.28 6.32
CA GLU A 33 10.27 4.50 7.00
C GLU A 33 11.77 4.75 6.79
N TRP A 34 12.58 3.69 6.88
CA TRP A 34 14.01 3.73 6.59
C TRP A 34 14.26 4.21 5.16
N ASN A 35 13.53 3.66 4.19
CA ASN A 35 13.61 4.07 2.79
C ASN A 35 13.16 5.53 2.54
N ALA A 36 12.22 6.05 3.32
CA ALA A 36 11.82 7.45 3.24
C ALA A 36 12.93 8.42 3.70
N ARG A 37 13.85 7.96 4.55
CA ARG A 37 14.95 8.76 5.13
C ARG A 37 16.32 8.52 4.45
N HIS A 38 16.48 7.45 3.67
CA HIS A 38 17.76 7.03 3.09
C HIS A 38 17.66 6.76 1.59
N PRO A 39 18.54 7.32 0.74
CA PRO A 39 18.57 7.02 -0.68
C PRO A 39 18.77 5.52 -0.96
N LEU A 40 17.76 4.90 -1.57
CA LEU A 40 17.80 3.50 -1.97
C LEU A 40 18.58 3.34 -3.28
N THR A 41 19.50 2.38 -3.30
CA THR A 41 20.20 1.93 -4.51
C THR A 41 19.80 0.49 -4.80
N SER A 42 19.97 0.02 -6.04
CA SER A 42 19.63 -1.38 -6.34
C SER A 42 20.47 -2.37 -5.52
N ARG A 43 21.75 -2.06 -5.26
CA ARG A 43 22.61 -2.90 -4.43
C ARG A 43 22.14 -2.94 -2.96
N ARG A 44 21.67 -1.82 -2.41
CA ARG A 44 21.07 -1.78 -1.06
C ARG A 44 19.80 -2.61 -0.98
N ALA A 45 18.87 -2.42 -1.92
CA ALA A 45 17.64 -3.20 -1.99
C ALA A 45 17.91 -4.72 -2.08
N LEU A 46 18.83 -5.15 -2.96
CA LEU A 46 19.23 -6.56 -3.10
C LEU A 46 19.79 -7.15 -1.80
N ARG A 47 20.57 -6.39 -1.02
CA ARG A 47 21.13 -6.85 0.28
C ARG A 47 20.05 -6.99 1.36
N LEU A 48 19.18 -5.98 1.51
CA LEU A 48 18.10 -6.00 2.49
C LEU A 48 17.10 -7.15 2.20
N LEU A 49 16.71 -7.30 0.94
CA LEU A 49 15.81 -8.38 0.51
C LEU A 49 16.45 -9.77 0.67
N ALA A 50 17.77 -9.91 0.48
CA ALA A 50 18.47 -11.16 0.73
C ALA A 50 18.41 -11.58 2.21
N GLN A 51 18.62 -10.64 3.14
CA GLN A 51 18.52 -10.89 4.58
C GLN A 51 17.11 -11.36 4.98
N VAL A 52 16.06 -10.73 4.43
CA VAL A 52 14.68 -11.16 4.65
C VAL A 52 14.41 -12.54 4.05
N ALA A 53 14.91 -12.82 2.84
CA ALA A 53 14.79 -14.14 2.22
C ALA A 53 15.53 -15.24 3.01
N ARG A 54 16.65 -14.93 3.68
CA ARG A 54 17.32 -15.86 4.62
C ARG A 54 16.50 -16.10 5.90
N ALA A 55 15.82 -15.08 6.42
CA ALA A 55 14.90 -15.26 7.54
C ALA A 55 13.70 -16.16 7.15
N LEU A 56 13.19 -16.02 5.93
CA LEU A 56 12.15 -16.90 5.39
C LEU A 56 12.66 -18.33 5.16
N GLU A 57 13.86 -18.52 4.58
CA GLU A 57 14.50 -19.83 4.45
C GLU A 57 14.60 -20.56 5.81
N ALA A 58 15.02 -19.85 6.86
CA ALA A 58 15.06 -20.41 8.22
C ALA A 58 13.67 -20.71 8.79
N THR A 59 12.67 -19.88 8.49
CA THR A 59 11.27 -20.09 8.92
C THR A 59 10.67 -21.33 8.24
N HIS A 60 10.85 -21.44 6.92
CA HIS A 60 10.36 -22.54 6.08
C HIS A 60 11.07 -23.85 6.42
N GLY A 61 12.38 -23.80 6.70
CA GLY A 61 13.16 -24.96 7.16
C GLY A 61 12.75 -25.48 8.54
N ALA A 62 12.06 -24.67 9.35
CA ALA A 62 11.45 -25.08 10.62
C ALA A 62 9.98 -25.53 10.47
N GLY A 63 9.48 -25.73 9.25
CA GLY A 63 8.10 -26.10 8.97
C GLY A 63 7.07 -24.98 9.18
N GLY A 64 7.53 -23.73 9.32
CA GLY A 64 6.66 -22.56 9.50
C GLY A 64 6.44 -21.77 8.20
N VAL A 65 5.33 -21.05 8.11
CA VAL A 65 5.05 -20.03 7.08
C VAL A 65 4.69 -18.72 7.80
N HIS A 66 5.25 -17.59 7.39
CA HIS A 66 5.17 -16.31 8.13
C HIS A 66 3.86 -15.55 7.89
N ARG A 67 3.33 -15.58 6.66
CA ARG A 67 1.99 -15.12 6.26
C ARG A 67 1.70 -13.61 6.30
N ASP A 68 2.61 -12.79 6.81
CA ASP A 68 2.49 -11.32 6.81
C ASP A 68 3.83 -10.61 6.52
N VAL A 69 4.53 -11.09 5.49
CA VAL A 69 5.79 -10.50 5.02
C VAL A 69 5.52 -9.15 4.34
N LYS A 70 5.71 -8.07 5.10
CA LYS A 70 5.56 -6.68 4.64
C LYS A 70 6.71 -5.81 5.16
N GLY A 71 7.02 -4.72 4.45
CA GLY A 71 8.07 -3.78 4.89
C GLY A 71 7.80 -3.12 6.25
N ASP A 72 6.55 -3.08 6.71
CA ASP A 72 6.18 -2.63 8.05
C ASP A 72 6.62 -3.64 9.14
N ASN A 73 6.71 -4.94 8.80
CA ASN A 73 7.21 -6.03 9.67
C ASN A 73 8.71 -6.31 9.46
N ILE A 74 9.43 -5.46 8.72
CA ILE A 74 10.87 -5.60 8.49
C ILE A 74 11.54 -4.34 9.04
N VAL A 75 12.30 -4.45 10.13
CA VAL A 75 13.06 -3.32 10.68
C VAL A 75 14.48 -3.33 10.11
N VAL A 76 14.92 -2.19 9.58
CA VAL A 76 16.32 -1.95 9.27
C VAL A 76 17.00 -1.40 10.52
N ARG A 77 17.85 -2.23 11.12
CA ARG A 77 18.50 -1.97 12.39
C ARG A 77 19.49 -0.81 12.30
N ARG A 78 19.50 0.05 13.33
CA ARG A 78 20.28 1.29 13.34
C ARG A 78 21.78 1.07 13.37
N GLU A 79 22.26 0.05 14.10
CA GLU A 79 23.69 -0.17 14.37
C GLU A 79 24.49 -0.58 13.13
N ASP A 80 23.90 -1.37 12.22
CA ASP A 80 24.61 -2.05 11.13
C ASP A 80 23.81 -2.17 9.82
N ALA A 81 22.63 -1.53 9.75
CA ALA A 81 21.71 -1.54 8.61
C ALA A 81 21.31 -2.94 8.10
N GLN A 82 21.28 -3.96 8.97
CA GLN A 82 20.67 -5.26 8.64
C GLN A 82 19.15 -5.16 8.66
N ALA A 83 18.48 -5.80 7.68
CA ALA A 83 17.05 -6.05 7.73
C ALA A 83 16.74 -7.22 8.67
N VAL A 84 15.87 -7.00 9.65
CA VAL A 84 15.37 -7.99 10.60
C VAL A 84 13.87 -8.15 10.39
N LEU A 85 13.46 -9.36 10.01
CA LEU A 85 12.05 -9.75 9.91
C LEU A 85 11.46 -9.97 11.31
N LEU A 86 10.31 -9.34 11.57
CA LEU A 86 9.56 -9.30 12.84
C LEU A 86 8.14 -9.84 12.65
N ASP A 87 7.41 -9.95 13.77
CA ASP A 87 5.98 -10.28 13.85
C ASP A 87 5.55 -11.64 13.24
N PHE A 88 5.79 -12.69 14.01
CA PHE A 88 5.29 -14.04 13.73
C PHE A 88 3.86 -14.26 14.26
N GLY A 89 3.12 -13.21 14.62
CA GLY A 89 1.76 -13.32 15.18
C GLY A 89 0.72 -13.89 14.20
N SER A 90 0.99 -13.84 12.89
CA SER A 90 0.18 -14.50 11.84
C SER A 90 0.77 -15.82 11.35
N ALA A 91 1.94 -16.22 11.84
CA ALA A 91 2.64 -17.40 11.35
C ALA A 91 1.90 -18.70 11.71
N VAL A 92 2.10 -19.73 10.90
CA VAL A 92 1.56 -21.09 11.12
C VAL A 92 2.68 -22.11 10.98
N TYR A 93 2.57 -23.24 11.67
CA TYR A 93 3.47 -24.38 11.54
C TYR A 93 2.65 -25.68 11.48
N GLU A 94 3.25 -26.78 11.05
CA GLU A 94 2.59 -28.08 10.96
C GLU A 94 2.07 -28.56 12.33
N GLY A 95 0.76 -28.82 12.44
CA GLY A 95 0.11 -29.20 13.71
C GLY A 95 -0.28 -28.04 14.63
N ALA A 96 -0.14 -26.78 14.21
CA ALA A 96 -0.63 -25.63 14.97
C ALA A 96 -2.17 -25.66 15.12
N SER A 97 -2.68 -25.32 16.31
CA SER A 97 -4.12 -25.15 16.54
C SER A 97 -4.66 -23.94 15.78
N VAL A 98 -5.84 -24.09 15.18
CA VAL A 98 -6.45 -23.04 14.34
C VAL A 98 -7.06 -21.95 15.23
N LEU A 99 -6.32 -20.87 15.45
CA LEU A 99 -6.74 -19.75 16.31
C LEU A 99 -7.74 -18.77 15.62
N THR A 100 -7.66 -18.61 14.30
CA THR A 100 -8.56 -17.69 13.56
C THR A 100 -9.83 -18.40 13.08
N HIS A 101 -10.95 -18.15 13.73
CA HIS A 101 -12.23 -18.82 13.45
C HIS A 101 -12.99 -18.33 12.21
N HIS A 102 -12.61 -17.22 11.56
CA HIS A 102 -13.28 -16.70 10.36
C HIS A 102 -12.31 -16.39 9.20
N PRO A 103 -12.77 -16.46 7.93
CA PRO A 103 -12.06 -15.86 6.80
C PRO A 103 -12.16 -14.31 6.83
N PRO A 104 -11.24 -13.58 6.16
CA PRO A 104 -10.12 -14.05 5.36
C PRO A 104 -8.96 -14.61 6.21
N PRO A 105 -7.96 -15.29 5.60
CA PRO A 105 -6.76 -15.70 6.31
C PRO A 105 -6.05 -14.49 6.94
N PRO A 106 -5.53 -14.55 8.19
CA PRO A 106 -4.71 -13.47 8.74
C PRO A 106 -3.50 -13.18 7.86
N GLY A 107 -3.19 -11.88 7.75
CA GLY A 107 -2.23 -11.28 6.81
C GLY A 107 -2.80 -10.02 6.15
N THR A 108 -1.93 -9.20 5.56
CA THR A 108 -2.32 -7.92 4.94
C THR A 108 -2.82 -8.12 3.50
N PRO A 109 -4.07 -7.79 3.12
CA PRO A 109 -4.66 -8.19 1.83
C PRO A 109 -3.87 -7.85 0.56
N ARG A 110 -3.14 -6.72 0.54
CA ARG A 110 -2.32 -6.31 -0.62
C ARG A 110 -1.09 -7.20 -0.88
N TYR A 111 -0.75 -8.09 0.04
CA TYR A 111 0.40 -9.00 -0.03
C TYR A 111 -0.03 -10.46 -0.31
N GLN A 112 -1.33 -10.74 -0.38
CA GLN A 112 -1.86 -12.08 -0.66
C GLN A 112 -1.52 -12.52 -2.09
N SER A 113 -1.18 -13.80 -2.25
CA SER A 113 -0.86 -14.42 -3.54
C SER A 113 -2.10 -14.61 -4.43
N PRO A 114 -1.93 -14.75 -5.76
CA PRO A 114 -3.04 -14.99 -6.68
C PRO A 114 -3.86 -16.23 -6.33
N GLU A 115 -3.22 -17.30 -5.85
CA GLU A 115 -3.85 -18.54 -5.41
C GLU A 115 -4.56 -18.41 -4.06
N CYS A 116 -4.05 -17.60 -3.13
CA CYS A 116 -4.74 -17.27 -1.89
C CYS A 116 -6.01 -16.45 -2.14
N VAL A 117 -5.93 -15.46 -3.04
CA VAL A 117 -7.09 -14.67 -3.48
C VAL A 117 -8.10 -15.55 -4.23
N ARG A 118 -7.62 -16.44 -5.11
CA ARG A 118 -8.47 -17.41 -5.81
C ARG A 118 -9.25 -18.30 -4.84
N PHE A 119 -8.55 -18.91 -3.89
CA PHE A 119 -9.16 -19.79 -2.90
C PHE A 119 -10.25 -19.03 -2.12
N GLN A 120 -9.93 -17.83 -1.61
CA GLN A 120 -10.90 -17.02 -0.87
C GLN A 120 -12.18 -16.75 -1.69
N TRP A 121 -12.06 -16.52 -3.00
CA TRP A 121 -13.20 -16.34 -3.89
C TRP A 121 -13.99 -17.63 -4.11
N GLU A 122 -13.31 -18.73 -4.46
CA GLU A 122 -13.90 -20.05 -4.69
C GLU A 122 -14.64 -20.58 -3.45
N THR A 123 -14.18 -20.20 -2.25
CA THR A 123 -14.73 -20.64 -0.97
C THR A 123 -15.58 -19.60 -0.23
N LEU A 124 -16.01 -18.50 -0.88
CA LEU A 124 -16.85 -17.46 -0.23
C LEU A 124 -18.12 -18.02 0.44
N ARG A 125 -18.67 -19.13 -0.08
CA ARG A 125 -19.87 -19.80 0.45
C ARG A 125 -19.56 -20.98 1.39
N GLN A 126 -18.29 -21.19 1.73
CA GLN A 126 -17.82 -22.30 2.57
C GLN A 126 -17.14 -21.74 3.83
N PRO A 127 -17.90 -21.37 4.89
CA PRO A 127 -17.35 -20.67 6.06
C PRO A 127 -16.31 -21.48 6.85
N THR A 128 -16.27 -22.80 6.65
CA THR A 128 -15.30 -23.73 7.24
C THR A 128 -14.01 -23.86 6.43
N ALA A 129 -14.00 -23.47 5.15
CA ALA A 129 -12.86 -23.66 4.26
C ALA A 129 -11.65 -22.79 4.69
N ARG A 130 -10.45 -23.38 4.65
CA ARG A 130 -9.21 -22.73 5.06
C ARG A 130 -8.16 -22.81 3.98
N TYR A 131 -7.57 -21.65 3.67
CA TYR A 131 -6.39 -21.59 2.83
C TYR A 131 -5.17 -22.03 3.64
N ALA A 132 -4.54 -23.13 3.23
CA ALA A 132 -3.28 -23.57 3.78
C ALA A 132 -2.13 -22.82 3.09
N SER A 133 -1.68 -21.73 3.70
CA SER A 133 -0.55 -20.93 3.18
C SER A 133 0.72 -21.77 3.01
N GLN A 134 1.43 -21.54 1.91
CA GLN A 134 2.64 -22.26 1.50
C GLN A 134 3.87 -21.33 1.56
N PRO A 135 5.10 -21.88 1.61
CA PRO A 135 6.33 -21.10 1.54
C PRO A 135 6.39 -20.09 0.38
N GLU A 136 5.79 -20.43 -0.77
CA GLU A 136 5.70 -19.58 -1.96
C GLU A 136 4.80 -18.35 -1.80
N ASP A 137 3.90 -18.31 -0.81
CA ASP A 137 3.11 -17.12 -0.45
C ASP A 137 4.01 -16.05 0.18
N ASP A 138 4.89 -16.44 1.11
CA ASP A 138 5.87 -15.53 1.72
C ASP A 138 6.84 -14.98 0.67
N VAL A 139 7.22 -15.81 -0.31
CA VAL A 139 8.04 -15.35 -1.46
C VAL A 139 7.28 -14.34 -2.32
N TYR A 140 5.97 -14.54 -2.56
CA TYR A 140 5.14 -13.56 -3.26
C TYR A 140 5.01 -12.24 -2.48
N ALA A 141 4.77 -12.32 -1.16
CA ALA A 141 4.67 -11.17 -0.28
C ALA A 141 6.01 -10.39 -0.16
N LEU A 142 7.15 -11.09 -0.18
CA LEU A 142 8.47 -10.47 -0.35
C LEU A 142 8.60 -9.77 -1.71
N GLY A 143 8.05 -10.36 -2.78
CA GLY A 143 7.92 -9.73 -4.10
C GLY A 143 7.12 -8.42 -4.08
N VAL A 144 5.96 -8.41 -3.41
CA VAL A 144 5.12 -7.22 -3.22
C VAL A 144 5.88 -6.16 -2.40
N THR A 145 6.56 -6.57 -1.33
CA THR A 145 7.40 -5.71 -0.49
C THR A 145 8.50 -5.04 -1.31
N ALA A 146 9.24 -5.83 -2.10
CA ALA A 146 10.31 -5.35 -2.97
C ALA A 146 9.78 -4.40 -4.06
N TYR A 147 8.61 -4.69 -4.63
CA TYR A 147 7.95 -3.82 -5.61
C TYR A 147 7.56 -2.47 -4.98
N ARG A 148 6.88 -2.47 -3.82
CA ARG A 148 6.49 -1.25 -3.11
C ARG A 148 7.70 -0.42 -2.70
N LEU A 149 8.77 -1.07 -2.22
CA LEU A 149 10.03 -0.43 -1.86
C LEU A 149 10.68 0.30 -3.03
N VAL A 150 10.70 -0.31 -4.22
CA VAL A 150 11.36 0.23 -5.42
C VAL A 150 10.49 1.24 -6.18
N MET A 151 9.19 1.00 -6.26
CA MET A 151 8.26 1.77 -7.10
C MET A 151 7.54 2.89 -6.35
N GLY A 152 7.60 2.90 -5.02
CA GLY A 152 6.82 3.80 -4.14
C GLY A 152 5.31 3.53 -4.17
N ARG A 153 4.86 2.51 -4.89
CA ARG A 153 3.46 2.09 -5.06
C ARG A 153 3.38 0.57 -5.05
N TYR A 154 2.24 0.04 -4.61
CA TYR A 154 1.96 -1.39 -4.73
C TYR A 154 1.93 -1.84 -6.22
N PRO A 155 2.18 -3.12 -6.50
CA PRO A 155 1.76 -3.71 -7.77
C PRO A 155 0.23 -3.65 -7.90
N PRO A 156 -0.32 -3.88 -9.11
CA PRO A 156 -1.74 -4.18 -9.27
C PRO A 156 -2.21 -5.34 -8.36
N ALA A 157 -3.52 -5.51 -8.22
CA ALA A 157 -4.06 -6.63 -7.46
C ALA A 157 -3.58 -7.98 -8.02
N ALA A 158 -3.31 -8.94 -7.13
CA ALA A 158 -2.80 -10.26 -7.49
C ALA A 158 -3.75 -11.04 -8.44
N MET A 159 -5.05 -10.82 -8.25
CA MET A 159 -6.16 -11.25 -9.08
C MET A 159 -7.32 -10.26 -8.86
N GLU A 160 -8.14 -10.04 -9.90
CA GLU A 160 -9.45 -9.39 -9.85
C GLU A 160 -10.50 -10.34 -10.44
N MET A 161 -11.77 -10.17 -10.11
CA MET A 161 -12.87 -10.81 -10.82
C MET A 161 -13.45 -9.82 -11.82
N LYS A 162 -13.64 -10.27 -13.08
CA LYS A 162 -14.24 -9.43 -14.13
C LYS A 162 -15.37 -10.16 -14.83
N GLU A 163 -16.45 -9.43 -15.03
CA GLU A 163 -17.56 -9.85 -15.86
C GLU A 163 -17.16 -9.75 -17.34
N THR A 164 -17.42 -10.83 -18.08
CA THR A 164 -17.20 -10.96 -19.53
C THR A 164 -18.48 -11.50 -20.17
N GLY A 165 -18.52 -11.60 -21.51
CA GLY A 165 -19.63 -12.26 -22.21
C GLY A 165 -19.82 -13.75 -21.87
N GLU A 166 -18.86 -14.35 -21.16
CA GLU A 166 -18.88 -15.75 -20.71
C GLU A 166 -19.09 -15.86 -19.18
N GLY A 167 -19.48 -14.76 -18.52
CA GLY A 167 -19.70 -14.68 -17.07
C GLY A 167 -18.52 -14.09 -16.30
N VAL A 168 -18.48 -14.33 -14.98
CA VAL A 168 -17.43 -13.78 -14.10
C VAL A 168 -16.19 -14.66 -14.15
N GLN A 169 -15.06 -14.10 -14.56
CA GLN A 169 -13.79 -14.80 -14.76
C GLN A 169 -12.61 -14.13 -14.02
N PRO A 170 -11.59 -14.89 -13.58
CA PRO A 170 -10.42 -14.34 -12.93
C PRO A 170 -9.51 -13.58 -13.90
N PHE A 171 -9.37 -12.27 -13.69
CA PHE A 171 -8.45 -11.38 -14.39
C PHE A 171 -7.15 -11.21 -13.60
N TYR A 172 -6.02 -11.21 -14.31
CA TYR A 172 -4.70 -10.98 -13.71
C TYR A 172 -4.10 -9.71 -14.35
N PRO A 173 -4.17 -8.55 -13.67
CA PRO A 173 -3.63 -7.31 -14.22
C PRO A 173 -2.12 -7.41 -14.48
N PRO A 174 -1.60 -6.89 -15.61
CA PRO A 174 -0.18 -6.98 -15.92
C PRO A 174 0.66 -6.10 -14.98
N VAL A 175 1.59 -6.72 -14.26
CA VAL A 175 2.54 -6.02 -13.40
C VAL A 175 3.62 -5.33 -14.26
N GLU A 176 3.74 -4.01 -14.16
CA GLU A 176 4.80 -3.24 -14.84
C GLU A 176 6.18 -3.57 -14.22
N PRO A 177 7.16 -4.08 -14.99
CA PRO A 177 8.51 -4.33 -14.48
C PRO A 177 9.20 -3.03 -14.06
N PRO A 178 9.80 -2.95 -12.85
CA PRO A 178 10.42 -1.72 -12.35
C PRO A 178 11.45 -1.07 -13.28
N GLY A 179 12.20 -1.86 -14.05
CA GLY A 179 13.16 -1.37 -15.05
C GLY A 179 12.56 -0.56 -16.22
N LYS A 180 11.23 -0.51 -16.40
CA LYS A 180 10.58 0.35 -17.39
C LYS A 180 10.49 1.81 -16.95
N THR A 181 10.26 2.05 -15.66
CA THR A 181 9.91 3.38 -15.12
C THR A 181 10.88 3.87 -14.04
N MET A 182 11.73 3.01 -13.48
CA MET A 182 12.73 3.33 -12.45
C MET A 182 14.16 2.98 -12.90
N ASN A 183 15.15 3.76 -12.44
CA ASN A 183 16.57 3.49 -12.70
C ASN A 183 17.10 2.36 -11.81
N VAL A 184 16.67 1.13 -12.09
CA VAL A 184 17.09 -0.08 -11.36
C VAL A 184 18.04 -0.94 -12.17
N SER A 185 18.84 -1.77 -11.48
CA SER A 185 19.57 -2.87 -12.13
C SER A 185 18.58 -3.86 -12.77
N PRO A 186 18.89 -4.42 -13.95
CA PRO A 186 18.10 -5.48 -14.56
C PRO A 186 17.86 -6.68 -13.63
N GLU A 187 18.84 -7.01 -12.78
CA GLU A 187 18.82 -8.12 -11.83
C GLU A 187 17.71 -7.94 -10.78
N LEU A 188 17.68 -6.77 -10.11
CA LEU A 188 16.64 -6.44 -9.15
C LEU A 188 15.25 -6.45 -9.81
N SER A 189 15.10 -5.83 -10.98
CA SER A 189 13.82 -5.85 -11.70
C SER A 189 13.37 -7.27 -12.05
N ARG A 190 14.30 -8.14 -12.47
CA ARG A 190 14.01 -9.54 -12.83
C ARG A 190 13.63 -10.38 -11.61
N LEU A 191 14.29 -10.19 -10.47
CA LEU A 191 14.01 -10.92 -9.24
C LEU A 191 12.68 -10.49 -8.60
N ILE A 192 12.35 -9.20 -8.64
CA ILE A 192 11.01 -8.70 -8.24
C ILE A 192 9.93 -9.39 -9.09
N MET A 193 10.09 -9.42 -10.41
CA MET A 193 9.13 -10.07 -11.30
C MET A 193 9.08 -11.60 -11.12
N ARG A 194 10.21 -12.25 -10.76
CA ARG A 194 10.23 -13.69 -10.43
C ARG A 194 9.39 -13.98 -9.18
N MET A 195 9.60 -13.24 -8.10
CA MET A 195 8.83 -13.39 -6.86
C MET A 195 7.33 -13.11 -7.07
N LEU A 196 6.99 -12.13 -7.92
CA LEU A 196 5.61 -11.82 -8.32
C LEU A 196 5.02 -12.75 -9.40
N SER A 197 5.66 -13.89 -9.72
CA SER A 197 5.12 -14.84 -10.70
C SER A 197 3.76 -15.38 -10.24
N ARG A 198 2.79 -15.44 -11.17
CA ARG A 198 1.46 -16.00 -10.89
C ARG A 198 1.53 -17.45 -10.43
N GLU A 199 2.33 -18.27 -11.12
CA GLU A 199 2.54 -19.67 -10.77
C GLU A 199 3.57 -19.77 -9.62
N PRO A 200 3.23 -20.43 -8.49
CA PRO A 200 4.12 -20.54 -7.32
C PRO A 200 5.49 -21.17 -7.67
N SER A 201 5.49 -22.24 -8.46
CA SER A 201 6.70 -22.95 -8.90
C SER A 201 7.68 -22.08 -9.69
N LYS A 202 7.22 -21.01 -10.36
CA LYS A 202 8.09 -20.06 -11.08
C LYS A 202 8.77 -19.06 -10.14
N ARG A 203 8.23 -18.85 -8.93
CA ARG A 203 8.86 -18.01 -7.89
C ARG A 203 10.14 -18.66 -7.36
N GLY A 204 10.08 -19.97 -7.10
CA GLY A 204 11.12 -20.70 -6.37
C GLY A 204 11.05 -20.46 -4.87
N ASN A 205 11.75 -21.29 -4.09
CA ASN A 205 11.77 -21.21 -2.63
C ASN A 205 12.61 -20.04 -2.09
N ALA A 206 12.49 -19.75 -0.80
CA ALA A 206 13.21 -18.67 -0.13
C ALA A 206 14.74 -18.80 -0.22
N ALA A 207 15.30 -20.01 -0.17
CA ALA A 207 16.74 -20.25 -0.29
C ALA A 207 17.28 -19.84 -1.68
N GLU A 208 16.60 -20.26 -2.76
CA GLU A 208 16.94 -19.86 -4.13
C GLU A 208 16.88 -18.35 -4.33
N ILE A 209 15.84 -17.72 -3.79
CA ILE A 209 15.64 -16.26 -3.86
C ILE A 209 16.75 -15.53 -3.09
N ALA A 210 17.06 -15.95 -1.86
CA ALA A 210 18.13 -15.38 -1.05
C ALA A 210 19.47 -15.45 -1.79
N GLN A 211 19.86 -16.64 -2.27
CA GLN A 211 21.09 -16.82 -3.03
C GLN A 211 21.10 -15.99 -4.34
N ALA A 212 19.96 -15.86 -5.02
CA ALA A 212 19.87 -15.07 -6.26
C ALA A 212 20.02 -13.57 -5.99
N LEU A 213 19.41 -13.06 -4.91
CA LEU A 213 19.57 -11.68 -4.43
C LEU A 213 21.01 -11.40 -3.99
N GLU A 214 21.66 -12.30 -3.27
CA GLU A 214 23.08 -12.22 -2.89
C GLU A 214 24.02 -12.20 -4.10
N ARG A 215 23.82 -13.13 -5.06
CA ARG A 215 24.61 -13.19 -6.30
C ARG A 215 24.43 -11.92 -7.12
N ALA A 216 23.20 -11.40 -7.21
CA ALA A 216 22.93 -10.12 -7.85
C ALA A 216 23.63 -8.95 -7.12
N ALA A 217 23.52 -8.87 -5.79
CA ALA A 217 24.16 -7.82 -4.99
C ALA A 217 25.69 -7.79 -5.13
N LYS A 218 26.32 -8.96 -5.29
CA LYS A 218 27.77 -9.11 -5.55
C LYS A 218 28.15 -8.75 -6.99
N ARG A 219 27.40 -9.22 -8.00
CA ARG A 219 27.73 -9.05 -9.43
C ARG A 219 27.27 -7.73 -10.05
N ALA A 220 26.36 -6.99 -9.41
CA ALA A 220 25.81 -5.79 -10.02
C ALA A 220 26.89 -4.73 -10.28
N GLY A 221 26.91 -4.16 -11.49
CA GLY A 221 27.84 -3.10 -11.88
C GLY A 221 27.49 -1.73 -11.28
N ARG A 222 28.28 -0.70 -11.61
CA ARG A 222 28.16 0.68 -11.05
C ARG A 222 26.73 1.28 -11.10
N ARG A 223 25.91 0.89 -12.06
CA ARG A 223 24.49 1.33 -12.15
C ARG A 223 23.67 0.96 -10.91
N ALA A 224 24.00 -0.14 -10.24
CA ALA A 224 23.27 -0.57 -9.04
C ALA A 224 23.61 0.24 -7.77
N ASP A 225 24.66 1.06 -7.83
CA ASP A 225 25.03 2.00 -6.76
C ASP A 225 24.42 3.40 -6.97
N GLN A 226 23.77 3.64 -8.12
CA GLN A 226 23.00 4.86 -8.33
C GLN A 226 21.70 4.85 -7.53
N PRO A 227 21.22 6.01 -7.05
CA PRO A 227 19.89 6.13 -6.46
C PRO A 227 18.79 5.68 -7.43
N ILE A 228 17.81 4.95 -6.90
CA ILE A 228 16.60 4.54 -7.62
C ILE A 228 15.70 5.77 -7.77
N THR A 229 15.63 6.28 -8.99
CA THR A 229 14.81 7.45 -9.37
C THR A 229 13.89 7.09 -10.54
N ARG A 230 12.82 7.87 -10.75
CA ARG A 230 12.00 7.73 -11.96
C ARG A 230 12.82 8.06 -13.20
N LEU A 231 12.75 7.18 -14.20
CA LEU A 231 13.30 7.45 -15.53
C LEU A 231 12.45 8.53 -16.19
N VAL A 232 12.95 9.77 -16.20
CA VAL A 232 12.33 10.86 -16.96
C VAL A 232 12.30 10.43 -18.43
N ALA A 233 11.11 10.47 -19.05
CA ALA A 233 10.91 10.05 -20.43
C ALA A 233 11.64 10.98 -21.41
N ARG A 234 12.91 10.65 -21.71
CA ARG A 234 13.83 11.36 -22.61
C ARG A 234 13.25 11.62 -24.02
N LYS A 235 12.15 10.94 -24.38
CA LYS A 235 11.33 11.13 -25.59
C LYS A 235 10.86 12.58 -25.81
N TYR A 236 10.68 13.38 -24.75
CA TYR A 236 10.26 14.79 -24.89
C TYR A 236 11.44 15.76 -25.06
N LEU A 237 12.58 15.50 -24.42
CA LEU A 237 13.77 16.37 -24.51
C LEU A 237 14.40 16.37 -25.91
N LEU A 238 14.43 15.23 -26.59
CA LEU A 238 14.91 15.18 -27.98
C LEU A 238 13.96 15.89 -28.97
N ARG A 239 12.66 15.93 -28.68
CA ARG A 239 11.68 16.62 -29.53
C ARG A 239 11.82 18.14 -29.44
N ALA A 240 12.18 18.66 -28.27
CA ALA A 240 12.56 20.06 -28.10
C ALA A 240 13.89 20.42 -28.82
N TRP A 241 14.85 19.49 -28.87
CA TRP A 241 16.15 19.75 -29.49
C TRP A 241 16.12 19.71 -31.03
N PHE A 242 15.31 18.84 -31.65
CA PHE A 242 15.13 18.84 -33.10
C PHE A 242 14.10 19.85 -33.62
N GLY A 243 13.19 20.33 -32.76
CA GLY A 243 12.17 21.32 -33.14
C GLY A 243 12.70 22.73 -33.43
N THR A 244 13.87 23.09 -32.90
CA THR A 244 14.50 24.41 -33.10
C THR A 244 15.33 24.49 -34.38
N TRP A 245 16.00 23.40 -34.78
CA TRP A 245 16.82 23.37 -36.00
C TRP A 245 16.02 23.39 -37.31
N ALA A 246 14.80 22.85 -37.31
CA ALA A 246 13.91 22.95 -38.46
C ALA A 246 13.47 24.41 -38.72
N GLN A 247 13.03 25.11 -37.67
CA GLN A 247 12.61 26.51 -37.74
C GLN A 247 13.78 27.47 -38.06
N ALA A 248 14.99 27.19 -37.54
CA ALA A 248 16.18 27.98 -37.88
C ALA A 248 16.53 27.93 -39.37
N ARG A 249 16.27 26.80 -40.05
CA ARG A 249 16.51 26.65 -41.50
C ARG A 249 15.52 27.45 -42.34
N GLU A 250 14.26 27.52 -41.93
CA GLU A 250 13.24 28.33 -42.61
C GLU A 250 13.48 29.84 -42.39
N TRP A 251 13.87 30.25 -41.18
CA TRP A 251 14.26 31.64 -40.91
C TRP A 251 15.47 32.10 -41.71
N LEU A 252 16.52 31.27 -41.83
CA LEU A 252 17.71 31.63 -42.63
C LEU A 252 17.41 31.75 -44.13
N LEU A 253 16.49 30.92 -44.67
CA LEU A 253 16.02 31.04 -46.05
C LEU A 253 15.11 32.27 -46.24
N GLY A 254 14.24 32.57 -45.28
CA GLY A 254 13.36 33.74 -45.30
C GLY A 254 14.13 35.07 -45.25
N VAL A 255 15.16 35.17 -44.40
CA VAL A 255 16.02 36.37 -44.31
C VAL A 255 16.82 36.57 -45.61
N ALA A 256 17.33 35.50 -46.22
CA ALA A 256 18.02 35.58 -47.51
C ALA A 256 17.09 36.03 -48.65
N LEU A 257 15.80 35.65 -48.63
CA LEU A 257 14.82 36.07 -49.63
C LEU A 257 14.33 37.52 -49.40
N GLY A 258 14.17 37.94 -48.15
CA GLY A 258 13.76 39.31 -47.80
C GLY A 258 14.80 40.37 -48.16
N LEU A 259 16.09 40.04 -48.04
CA LEU A 259 17.20 40.93 -48.43
C LEU A 259 17.33 41.18 -49.95
N VAL A 260 16.63 40.40 -50.78
CA VAL A 260 16.64 40.54 -52.26
C VAL A 260 15.45 41.39 -52.77
N LEU A 261 14.41 41.59 -51.96
CA LEU A 261 13.18 42.28 -52.36
C LEU A 261 12.87 43.56 -51.53
N GLY A 262 13.75 43.92 -50.59
CA GLY A 262 13.57 45.01 -49.62
C GLY A 262 14.25 46.34 -49.98
N THR A 263 14.29 46.78 -51.23
CA THR A 263 14.76 48.13 -51.58
C THR A 263 13.61 49.14 -51.51
N GLY A 264 13.45 49.85 -50.40
CA GLY A 264 12.53 51.00 -50.35
C GLY A 264 12.21 51.59 -48.98
N MET A 265 12.48 52.89 -48.87
CA MET A 265 11.79 53.89 -48.03
C MET A 265 12.08 53.96 -46.51
N ASP A 266 12.82 55.02 -46.19
CA ASP A 266 12.71 55.95 -45.05
C ASP A 266 11.89 55.65 -43.78
N GLY A 267 12.52 56.00 -42.65
CA GLY A 267 11.93 56.99 -41.74
C GLY A 267 11.23 56.48 -40.47
N GLY A 268 11.89 56.60 -39.32
CA GLY A 268 11.21 56.53 -38.01
C GLY A 268 12.10 56.11 -36.83
N LYS A 269 12.37 57.04 -35.90
CA LYS A 269 12.96 56.72 -34.58
C LYS A 269 11.91 56.07 -33.66
N PRO A 270 12.32 55.18 -32.75
CA PRO A 270 11.57 54.95 -31.51
C PRO A 270 12.41 55.05 -30.22
N SER A 271 11.73 55.46 -29.14
CA SER A 271 12.16 55.41 -27.73
C SER A 271 10.93 55.75 -26.85
N PRO A 272 10.87 55.35 -25.56
CA PRO A 272 10.93 53.94 -25.10
C PRO A 272 9.82 53.63 -24.04
N HIS A 273 9.94 52.49 -23.34
CA HIS A 273 9.15 52.01 -22.16
C HIS A 273 7.78 51.36 -22.48
N MET A 274 7.33 50.28 -21.81
CA MET A 274 7.34 50.01 -20.36
C MET A 274 7.35 48.50 -20.01
N GLU A 275 7.75 48.15 -18.78
CA GLU A 275 7.90 46.77 -18.25
C GLU A 275 6.70 46.29 -17.39
N PRO A 276 6.61 44.99 -17.02
CA PRO A 276 5.38 44.35 -16.54
C PRO A 276 5.22 44.27 -15.01
N THR A 277 4.03 43.87 -14.55
CA THR A 277 3.74 43.52 -13.14
C THR A 277 3.18 42.10 -12.99
N LEU A 278 3.49 41.50 -11.84
CA LEU A 278 3.15 40.15 -11.41
C LEU A 278 2.71 40.26 -9.94
N GLU A 279 1.58 39.67 -9.55
CA GLU A 279 1.13 39.69 -8.15
C GLU A 279 0.92 38.28 -7.57
N VAL A 280 1.29 38.16 -6.30
CA VAL A 280 1.03 37.01 -5.42
C VAL A 280 0.66 37.58 -4.05
N ALA A 281 -0.45 37.12 -3.47
CA ALA A 281 -0.92 37.55 -2.14
C ALA A 281 -0.85 36.41 -1.10
N LYS A 282 -0.59 36.77 0.16
CA LYS A 282 -0.35 35.84 1.29
C LYS A 282 -0.59 36.54 2.63
N GLU A 283 -1.44 35.96 3.50
CA GLU A 283 -1.70 36.35 4.91
C GLU A 283 -2.59 35.25 5.57
N GLY A 284 -2.71 35.03 6.89
CA GLY A 284 -1.96 35.56 8.05
C GLY A 284 -2.74 35.52 9.39
N GLY A 285 -2.32 34.70 10.38
CA GLY A 285 -2.52 34.93 11.84
C GLY A 285 -3.73 34.33 12.62
N GLY A 286 -3.56 34.10 13.94
CA GLY A 286 -4.63 33.81 14.94
C GLY A 286 -4.34 32.68 15.98
N ALA A 287 -4.72 32.80 17.27
CA ALA A 287 -4.36 31.87 18.38
C ALA A 287 -5.38 31.73 19.56
N VAL A 288 -5.08 30.87 20.58
CA VAL A 288 -5.76 30.61 21.92
C VAL A 288 -6.95 29.61 21.89
N GLY A 289 -7.28 28.76 22.90
CA GLY A 289 -6.61 28.29 24.15
C GLY A 289 -7.56 27.63 25.21
N LEU A 290 -7.02 26.79 26.16
CA LEU A 290 -7.66 26.08 27.32
C LEU A 290 -8.70 24.94 26.98
N ALA A 291 -8.69 23.70 27.52
CA ALA A 291 -8.82 23.10 28.90
C ALA A 291 -10.32 22.90 29.35
N ASP A 292 -10.79 21.84 30.05
CA ASP A 292 -10.20 20.58 30.61
C ASP A 292 -11.27 19.48 30.99
N ALA A 293 -10.86 18.31 31.52
CA ALA A 293 -11.60 17.26 32.28
C ALA A 293 -12.74 16.41 31.60
N ALA A 294 -13.29 15.30 32.15
CA ALA A 294 -12.75 14.07 32.82
C ALA A 294 -13.88 13.01 33.06
N VAL A 295 -13.52 11.77 33.47
CA VAL A 295 -14.33 10.73 34.21
C VAL A 295 -15.26 9.73 33.44
N GLU A 296 -14.78 8.47 33.38
CA GLU A 296 -15.38 7.13 33.68
C GLU A 296 -16.81 6.68 33.26
N GLY A 297 -16.93 5.38 32.94
CA GLY A 297 -18.20 4.63 32.86
C GLY A 297 -18.12 3.27 32.12
N SER A 298 -17.97 2.16 32.86
CA SER A 298 -17.80 0.79 32.32
C SER A 298 -19.10 -0.03 32.24
N VAL A 299 -19.32 -0.83 31.18
CA VAL A 299 -20.11 -2.08 31.24
C VAL A 299 -19.52 -3.15 30.31
N SER A 300 -19.60 -4.41 30.72
CA SER A 300 -19.06 -5.62 30.08
C SER A 300 -19.93 -6.21 28.95
N ALA A 301 -19.34 -7.17 28.22
CA ALA A 301 -19.90 -7.85 27.06
C ALA A 301 -21.09 -8.78 27.33
N GLU A 302 -21.87 -9.04 26.28
CA GLU A 302 -22.56 -10.32 26.11
C GLU A 302 -22.70 -10.67 24.61
N TRP A 303 -22.52 -11.95 24.28
CA TRP A 303 -22.38 -12.47 22.91
C TRP A 303 -23.70 -13.00 22.35
N LEU A 304 -23.97 -12.77 21.07
CA LEU A 304 -24.95 -13.52 20.27
C LEU A 304 -24.36 -13.81 18.88
N GLU A 305 -24.53 -15.03 18.40
CA GLU A 305 -23.92 -15.55 17.16
C GLU A 305 -24.61 -15.07 15.87
N PRO A 306 -23.90 -15.02 14.73
CA PRO A 306 -24.47 -14.60 13.45
C PRO A 306 -25.16 -15.76 12.71
N VAL A 307 -26.46 -15.62 12.46
CA VAL A 307 -27.20 -16.45 11.50
C VAL A 307 -26.93 -15.94 10.08
N GLN A 308 -26.62 -16.85 9.15
CA GLN A 308 -26.55 -16.55 7.72
C GLN A 308 -27.95 -16.49 7.11
N ASP A 309 -28.23 -15.44 6.33
CA ASP A 309 -28.76 -15.61 4.98
C ASP A 309 -28.56 -14.31 4.17
N GLY A 310 -28.84 -14.32 2.87
CA GLY A 310 -28.71 -13.13 2.02
C GLY A 310 -29.80 -12.09 2.29
N ILE A 311 -29.55 -11.13 3.19
CA ILE A 311 -30.58 -10.17 3.62
C ILE A 311 -30.43 -8.81 2.91
N LEU A 312 -31.58 -8.28 2.49
CA LEU A 312 -31.82 -6.83 2.46
C LEU A 312 -31.29 -6.24 3.78
N LEU A 313 -30.27 -5.38 3.74
CA LEU A 313 -29.78 -4.75 4.98
C LEU A 313 -30.74 -3.63 5.38
N ASP A 314 -31.91 -4.00 5.92
CA ASP A 314 -32.80 -3.07 6.60
C ASP A 314 -32.03 -2.33 7.70
N ILE A 315 -32.29 -1.04 7.88
CA ILE A 315 -31.66 -0.28 8.96
C ILE A 315 -31.98 -0.93 10.32
N PRO A 316 -30.96 -1.35 11.10
CA PRO A 316 -31.16 -2.09 12.34
C PRO A 316 -31.88 -1.24 13.38
N LYS A 317 -32.65 -1.89 14.26
CA LYS A 317 -33.42 -1.23 15.34
C LYS A 317 -32.54 -0.57 16.42
N LYS A 318 -31.24 -0.88 16.44
CA LYS A 318 -30.22 -0.27 17.30
C LYS A 318 -29.05 0.17 16.40
N PRO A 319 -28.39 1.32 16.66
CA PRO A 319 -27.26 1.78 15.85
C PRO A 319 -26.08 0.83 15.87
N LEU A 320 -25.29 0.92 14.79
CA LEU A 320 -24.09 0.11 14.60
C LEU A 320 -22.97 0.56 15.54
N LEU A 321 -22.03 -0.36 15.83
CA LEU A 321 -20.86 -0.07 16.65
C LEU A 321 -20.00 1.04 15.99
N GLY A 322 -19.74 2.11 16.73
CA GLY A 322 -19.00 3.28 16.22
C GLY A 322 -19.82 4.25 15.36
N GLN A 323 -21.13 4.02 15.18
CA GLN A 323 -22.00 4.95 14.47
C GLN A 323 -22.27 6.22 15.30
N SER A 324 -22.22 7.37 14.63
CA SER A 324 -22.61 8.67 15.20
C SER A 324 -24.05 8.62 15.72
N ARG A 325 -24.26 9.25 16.88
CA ARG A 325 -25.55 9.35 17.57
C ARG A 325 -26.10 10.79 17.46
N PRO A 326 -27.42 10.99 17.52
CA PRO A 326 -28.04 12.31 17.55
C PRO A 326 -27.46 13.22 18.66
N PRO A 327 -27.37 14.54 18.43
CA PRO A 327 -27.80 15.27 17.23
C PRO A 327 -26.89 15.02 16.03
N CYS A 328 -27.48 14.80 14.85
CA CYS A 328 -26.77 14.54 13.60
C CYS A 328 -26.51 15.82 12.80
N ASP A 329 -25.33 15.92 12.17
CA ASP A 329 -24.94 17.09 11.37
C ASP A 329 -25.56 17.03 9.96
N LYS A 330 -26.14 18.12 9.46
CA LYS A 330 -26.71 18.15 8.09
C LYS A 330 -25.59 17.90 7.07
N PRO A 331 -25.77 16.98 6.08
CA PRO A 331 -27.03 16.45 5.55
C PRO A 331 -27.46 15.08 6.11
N GLU A 332 -26.92 14.65 7.24
CA GLU A 332 -27.31 13.40 7.91
C GLU A 332 -28.76 13.46 8.43
N ILE A 333 -29.38 12.29 8.55
CA ILE A 333 -30.69 12.13 9.18
C ILE A 333 -30.64 11.07 10.28
N GLU A 334 -31.44 11.29 11.32
CA GLU A 334 -31.63 10.32 12.39
C GLU A 334 -32.58 9.20 11.95
N ILE A 335 -32.14 7.95 12.09
CA ILE A 335 -32.98 6.75 11.98
C ILE A 335 -32.54 5.78 13.06
N ASN A 336 -33.50 5.33 13.89
CA ASN A 336 -33.28 4.38 14.99
C ASN A 336 -32.11 4.79 15.92
N GLU A 337 -32.09 6.05 16.38
CA GLU A 337 -31.04 6.64 17.24
C GLU A 337 -29.63 6.71 16.62
N GLY A 338 -29.47 6.48 15.31
CA GLY A 338 -28.18 6.57 14.60
C GLY A 338 -28.24 7.61 13.49
N CYS A 339 -27.09 8.17 13.14
CA CYS A 339 -26.97 9.13 12.03
C CYS A 339 -26.64 8.43 10.70
N TRP A 340 -27.38 8.78 9.65
CA TRP A 340 -27.32 8.16 8.33
C TRP A 340 -27.26 9.20 7.22
N VAL A 341 -26.42 8.96 6.21
CA VAL A 341 -26.44 9.74 4.96
C VAL A 341 -27.29 9.01 3.93
N ARG A 342 -28.27 9.73 3.36
CA ARG A 342 -29.05 9.26 2.21
C ARG A 342 -28.18 9.31 0.95
N LEU A 343 -28.14 8.21 0.21
CA LEU A 343 -27.57 8.18 -1.13
C LEU A 343 -28.66 8.60 -2.13
N LEU A 344 -28.40 9.63 -2.93
CA LEU A 344 -29.34 10.15 -3.93
C LEU A 344 -29.17 9.48 -5.31
N ASP A 345 -28.02 8.85 -5.51
CA ASP A 345 -27.55 8.16 -6.70
C ASP A 345 -27.80 6.64 -6.66
N ALA A 346 -28.42 6.12 -5.60
CA ALA A 346 -28.67 4.70 -5.39
C ALA A 346 -30.15 4.39 -5.14
N SER A 347 -30.66 3.41 -5.88
CA SER A 347 -31.99 2.81 -5.72
C SER A 347 -31.87 1.37 -5.23
N PRO A 348 -32.87 0.83 -4.52
CA PRO A 348 -32.95 -0.59 -4.19
C PRO A 348 -32.83 -1.51 -5.43
N PRO A 349 -32.16 -2.68 -5.31
CA PRO A 349 -31.42 -3.17 -4.15
C PRO A 349 -30.09 -2.42 -3.98
N CYS A 350 -29.82 -1.93 -2.76
CA CYS A 350 -28.77 -0.93 -2.51
C CYS A 350 -27.31 -1.41 -2.67
N GLY A 351 -27.08 -2.72 -2.79
CA GLY A 351 -25.76 -3.34 -2.88
C GLY A 351 -25.03 -3.47 -1.53
N GLU A 352 -23.83 -4.06 -1.56
CA GLU A 352 -23.08 -4.38 -0.34
C GLU A 352 -22.71 -3.13 0.48
N ARG A 353 -22.79 -3.26 1.82
CA ARG A 353 -22.46 -2.22 2.81
C ARG A 353 -23.33 -0.95 2.76
N ARG A 354 -24.51 -1.02 2.15
CA ARG A 354 -25.53 0.03 2.13
C ARG A 354 -26.83 -0.54 2.67
N TYR A 355 -27.58 0.28 3.39
CA TYR A 355 -28.79 -0.13 4.08
C TYR A 355 -30.02 0.41 3.36
N GLU A 356 -31.09 -0.38 3.31
CA GLU A 356 -32.36 0.04 2.75
C GLU A 356 -33.29 0.55 3.86
N TRP A 357 -34.02 1.62 3.58
CA TRP A 357 -35.10 2.09 4.43
C TRP A 357 -36.12 2.89 3.62
N LYS A 358 -37.40 2.49 3.67
CA LYS A 358 -38.49 3.13 2.91
C LYS A 358 -38.17 3.32 1.42
N GLY A 359 -37.63 2.27 0.77
CA GLY A 359 -37.32 2.26 -0.66
C GLY A 359 -36.16 3.17 -1.10
N LYS A 360 -35.26 3.51 -0.17
CA LYS A 360 -34.10 4.40 -0.40
C LYS A 360 -32.85 3.82 0.26
N CYS A 361 -31.69 4.16 -0.30
CA CYS A 361 -30.41 3.66 0.16
C CYS A 361 -29.71 4.65 1.11
N TYR A 362 -29.11 4.10 2.16
CA TYR A 362 -28.45 4.83 3.24
C TYR A 362 -27.08 4.24 3.56
N LYS A 363 -26.20 5.09 4.09
CA LYS A 363 -24.91 4.69 4.65
C LYS A 363 -24.81 5.19 6.09
N PRO A 364 -24.39 4.36 7.06
CA PRO A 364 -24.19 4.79 8.43
C PRO A 364 -22.99 5.74 8.50
N MET A 365 -23.11 6.79 9.32
CA MET A 365 -21.97 7.66 9.62
C MET A 365 -21.18 7.08 10.78
N ILE A 366 -19.95 6.64 10.46
CA ILE A 366 -18.99 6.09 11.42
C ILE A 366 -17.83 7.08 11.43
N ASN A 367 -17.69 7.83 12.52
CA ASN A 367 -16.56 8.75 12.67
C ASN A 367 -15.27 7.94 12.81
N PRO A 368 -14.20 8.26 12.05
CA PRO A 368 -12.91 7.63 12.26
C PRO A 368 -12.43 7.90 13.69
N PRO A 369 -11.70 6.97 14.34
CA PRO A 369 -11.17 7.19 15.67
C PRO A 369 -10.31 8.45 15.67
N ARG A 370 -10.55 9.35 16.63
CA ARG A 370 -9.76 10.58 16.78
C ARG A 370 -8.28 10.19 16.91
N PRO A 371 -7.35 10.81 16.17
CA PRO A 371 -5.93 10.54 16.34
C PRO A 371 -5.51 10.87 17.77
N SER A 372 -4.64 10.04 18.35
CA SER A 372 -4.23 10.17 19.75
C SER A 372 -3.58 11.54 20.01
N THR A 373 -4.14 12.31 20.94
CA THR A 373 -3.64 13.63 21.34
C THR A 373 -2.37 13.56 22.21
N SER A 374 -1.89 12.36 22.51
CA SER A 374 -0.67 12.09 23.30
C SER A 374 0.65 12.27 22.53
N ILE A 375 0.62 12.82 21.32
CA ILE A 375 1.81 13.36 20.63
C ILE A 375 1.66 14.87 20.54
N SER A 376 2.18 15.57 21.55
CA SER A 376 2.64 16.95 21.41
C SER A 376 4.14 16.93 21.00
N PRO A 377 4.61 17.94 20.25
CA PRO A 377 5.90 17.90 19.55
C PRO A 377 7.14 17.97 20.45
#